data_AF-A0A550H5D1-F1
#
_entry.id   AF-A0A550H5D1-F1
#
_cell.length_a   1.000
_cell.length_b   1.000
_cell.length_c   1.000
_cell.angle_alpha   90.00
_cell.angle_beta   90.00
_cell.angle_gamma   90.00
#
_symmetry.space_group_name_H-M   'P 1'
#
loop_
_entity.id
_entity.type
_entity.pdbx_description
1 polymer ?
#
loop_
_entity_poly.entity_id
_entity_poly.type
_entity_poly.pdbx_seq_one_letter_code
_entity_poly.pdbx_strand_id
1 'polypeptide(L)'
;MSDPKIEEVLRLILAKLKEQDSRLQSLAGQVNDLKGMLDSGAAKASASEDKGEAPSEASKLKSILVVDDDPNLVNTFKLILENVGFNVDTANNGINALFKASKLHYDLVILDMNLPDMLGDELARRIRQRKPDMKVIMVTGYSSYMEELEKEEEIRKVLMKPVPPEDLVEMARRAITSEGHG
;
A
#
# COMPACT_ATOMS: atom_id res chain seq x y z
N MET A 1 24.96 15.18 -35.96
CA MET A 1 24.71 14.00 -35.11
C MET A 1 24.90 14.48 -33.67
N SER A 2 23.91 14.29 -32.80
CA SER A 2 24.02 14.68 -31.39
C SER A 2 25.02 13.78 -30.65
N ASP A 3 25.74 14.33 -29.68
CA ASP A 3 26.69 13.57 -28.86
C ASP A 3 25.91 12.56 -27.98
N PRO A 4 26.20 11.25 -28.07
CA PRO A 4 25.51 10.23 -27.27
C PRO A 4 25.54 10.48 -25.76
N LYS A 5 26.60 11.11 -25.25
CA LYS A 5 26.71 11.46 -23.82
C LYS A 5 25.75 12.57 -23.42
N ILE A 6 25.49 13.51 -24.33
CA ILE A 6 24.52 14.60 -24.09
C ILE A 6 23.10 14.03 -24.04
N GLU A 7 22.76 13.08 -24.91
CA GLU A 7 21.45 12.43 -24.89
C GLU A 7 21.19 11.63 -23.60
N GLU A 8 22.21 10.98 -23.06
CA GLU A 8 22.12 10.24 -21.80
C GLU A 8 21.86 11.17 -20.60
N VAL A 9 22.60 12.28 -20.52
CA VAL A 9 22.40 13.31 -19.48
C VAL A 9 20.99 13.91 -19.59
N LEU A 10 20.52 14.19 -20.81
CA LEU A 10 19.16 14.70 -21.03
C LEU A 10 18.09 13.71 -20.59
N ARG A 11 18.27 12.40 -20.84
CA ARG A 11 17.33 11.37 -20.36
C ARG A 11 17.26 11.33 -18.84
N LEU A 12 18.41 11.40 -18.15
CA LEU A 12 18.46 11.40 -16.68
C LEU A 12 17.76 12.63 -16.10
N ILE A 13 17.99 13.81 -16.68
CA ILE A 13 17.33 15.05 -16.27
C ILE A 13 15.81 14.94 -16.48
N LEU A 14 15.36 14.46 -17.65
CA LEU A 14 13.94 14.29 -17.94
C LEU A 14 13.27 13.27 -17.02
N ALA A 15 13.94 12.16 -16.70
CA ALA A 15 13.45 11.17 -15.76
C ALA A 15 13.28 11.78 -14.35
N LYS A 16 14.27 12.55 -13.89
CA LYS A 16 14.20 13.21 -12.58
C LYS A 16 13.13 14.30 -12.51
N LEU A 17 12.96 15.05 -13.60
CA LEU A 17 11.90 16.06 -13.70
C LEU A 17 10.50 15.41 -13.70
N LYS A 18 10.31 14.30 -14.41
CA LYS A 18 9.05 13.54 -14.37
C LYS A 18 8.74 13.00 -12.97
N GLU A 19 9.75 12.46 -12.28
CA GLU A 19 9.62 12.00 -10.90
C GLU A 19 9.21 13.15 -9.96
N GLN A 20 9.80 14.34 -10.12
CA GLN A 20 9.43 15.53 -9.35
C GLN A 20 8.02 16.02 -9.68
N ASP A 21 7.60 15.99 -10.94
CA ASP A 21 6.25 16.37 -11.35
C ASP A 21 5.19 15.43 -10.76
N SER A 22 5.42 14.12 -10.79
CA SER A 22 4.54 13.14 -10.14
C SER A 22 4.42 13.39 -8.63
N ARG A 23 5.52 13.74 -7.95
CA ARG A 23 5.51 14.12 -6.53
C ARG A 23 4.71 15.39 -6.27
N LEU A 24 4.85 16.41 -7.12
CA LEU A 24 4.08 17.65 -7.01
C LEU A 24 2.58 17.43 -7.21
N GLN A 25 2.20 16.58 -8.19
CA GLN A 25 0.80 16.22 -8.42
C GLN A 25 0.21 15.45 -7.23
N SER A 26 0.97 14.52 -6.65
CA SER A 26 0.55 13.80 -5.44
C SER A 26 0.36 14.75 -4.25
N LEU A 27 1.31 15.67 -4.02
CA LEU A 27 1.22 16.66 -2.95
C LEU A 27 0.02 17.60 -3.15
N ALA A 28 -0.25 18.02 -4.39
CA ALA A 28 -1.41 18.83 -4.72
C ALA A 28 -2.73 18.09 -4.42
N GLY A 29 -2.79 16.78 -4.70
CA GLY A 29 -3.91 15.93 -4.32
C GLY A 29 -4.14 15.90 -2.80
N GLN A 30 -3.07 15.62 -2.03
CA GLN A 30 -3.12 15.59 -0.57
C GLN A 30 -3.57 16.92 0.05
N VAL A 31 -3.14 18.05 -0.51
CA VAL A 31 -3.58 19.38 -0.07
C VAL A 31 -5.08 19.58 -0.33
N ASN A 32 -5.59 19.12 -1.46
CA ASN A 32 -7.02 19.20 -1.78
C ASN A 32 -7.85 18.33 -0.85
N ASP A 33 -7.40 17.11 -0.55
CA ASP A 33 -8.08 16.22 0.40
C ASP A 33 -8.13 16.82 1.80
N LEU A 34 -7.00 17.36 2.28
CA LEU A 34 -6.91 18.03 3.58
C LEU A 34 -7.81 19.26 3.66
N LYS A 35 -7.90 20.02 2.57
CA LYS A 35 -8.83 21.16 2.46
C LYS A 35 -10.29 20.69 2.56
N GLY A 36 -10.66 19.61 1.87
CA GLY A 36 -11.99 19.01 1.99
C GLY A 36 -12.32 18.55 3.41
N MET A 37 -11.34 18.00 4.13
CA MET A 37 -11.52 17.61 5.54
C MET A 37 -11.73 18.82 6.46
N LEU A 38 -10.98 19.91 6.28
CA LEU A 38 -11.15 21.15 7.04
C LEU A 38 -12.50 21.82 6.74
N ASP A 39 -12.90 21.86 5.47
CA ASP A 39 -14.19 22.42 5.04
C ASP A 39 -15.38 21.58 5.57
N SER A 40 -15.19 20.26 5.77
CA SER A 40 -16.23 19.36 6.30
C SER A 40 -16.41 19.39 7.82
N GLY A 41 -15.61 20.17 8.55
CA GLY A 41 -15.82 20.42 9.98
C GLY A 41 -15.86 19.15 10.84
N ALA A 42 -14.93 18.21 10.64
CA ALA A 42 -14.77 17.04 11.50
C ALA A 42 -14.09 17.40 12.84
N ALA A 43 -14.72 18.29 13.61
CA ALA A 43 -14.51 18.41 15.04
C ALA A 43 -15.67 17.70 15.74
N LYS A 44 -15.46 16.44 16.16
CA LYS A 44 -16.24 15.86 17.26
C LYS A 44 -15.35 15.06 18.19
N ALA A 45 -14.82 15.79 19.17
CA ALA A 45 -14.71 15.27 20.52
C ALA A 45 -16.04 15.54 21.23
N SER A 46 -16.72 14.51 21.73
CA SER A 46 -17.35 14.52 23.06
C SER A 46 -17.93 13.15 23.40
N ALA A 47 -17.65 12.72 24.62
CA ALA A 47 -18.17 11.57 25.31
C ALA A 47 -19.69 11.60 25.54
N SER A 48 -20.28 10.41 25.69
CA SER A 48 -21.47 10.18 26.50
C SER A 48 -21.49 8.71 26.96
N GLU A 49 -21.49 8.52 28.28
CA GLU A 49 -21.75 7.27 28.99
C GLU A 49 -23.25 6.92 28.87
N ASP A 50 -23.62 5.68 28.51
CA ASP A 50 -24.65 4.92 29.22
C ASP A 50 -24.57 3.40 28.93
N LYS A 51 -24.54 2.64 30.03
CA LYS A 51 -24.91 1.24 30.31
C LYS A 51 -24.81 0.15 29.22
N GLY A 52 -23.94 -0.81 29.53
CA GLY A 52 -24.41 -2.15 29.90
C GLY A 52 -24.87 -3.08 28.78
N GLU A 53 -23.94 -3.46 27.90
CA GLU A 53 -24.01 -4.73 27.19
C GLU A 53 -22.58 -5.29 27.12
N ALA A 54 -22.42 -6.55 27.52
CA ALA A 54 -21.12 -7.23 27.48
C ALA A 54 -20.56 -7.19 26.05
N PRO A 55 -19.26 -6.94 25.82
CA PRO A 55 -18.71 -6.95 24.47
C PRO A 55 -18.88 -8.35 23.89
N SER A 56 -19.82 -8.51 22.95
CA SER A 56 -19.77 -9.64 22.03
C SER A 56 -18.45 -9.53 21.27
N GLU A 57 -17.77 -10.67 21.09
CA GLU A 57 -16.55 -10.88 20.28
C GLU A 57 -16.29 -9.71 19.32
N ALA A 58 -15.57 -8.70 19.81
CA ALA A 58 -15.31 -7.49 19.06
C ALA A 58 -14.62 -7.94 17.77
N SER A 59 -15.28 -7.70 16.63
CA SER A 59 -14.74 -8.01 15.31
C SER A 59 -13.32 -7.44 15.24
N LYS A 60 -12.31 -8.30 15.38
CA LYS A 60 -10.91 -7.87 15.40
C LYS A 60 -10.66 -7.05 14.15
N LEU A 61 -10.22 -5.80 14.32
CA LEU A 61 -9.86 -4.95 13.20
C LEU A 61 -8.82 -5.68 12.35
N LYS A 62 -9.08 -5.76 11.05
CA LYS A 62 -8.21 -6.45 10.10
C LYS A 62 -6.94 -5.63 9.90
N SER A 63 -5.79 -6.28 10.02
CA SER A 63 -4.49 -5.61 10.01
C SER A 63 -3.83 -5.72 8.64
N ILE A 64 -3.36 -4.60 8.09
CA ILE A 64 -2.71 -4.50 6.79
C ILE A 64 -1.28 -3.99 6.97
N LEU A 65 -0.33 -4.58 6.25
CA LEU A 65 1.02 -4.04 6.11
C LEU A 65 1.18 -3.44 4.70
N VAL A 66 1.46 -2.14 4.61
CA VAL A 66 1.77 -1.44 3.35
C VAL A 66 3.28 -1.29 3.21
N VAL A 67 3.85 -1.72 2.08
CA VAL A 67 5.29 -1.74 1.83
C VAL A 67 5.61 -1.02 0.52
N ASP A 68 6.23 0.16 0.62
CA ASP A 68 6.64 0.95 -0.54
C ASP A 68 7.75 1.93 -0.12
N ASP A 69 8.73 2.19 -0.97
CA ASP A 69 9.86 3.05 -0.66
C ASP A 69 9.53 4.54 -0.77
N ASP A 70 8.40 4.91 -1.38
CA ASP A 70 7.85 6.26 -1.35
C ASP A 70 7.05 6.49 -0.04
N PRO A 71 7.59 7.26 0.91
CA PRO A 71 6.91 7.52 2.18
C PRO A 71 5.58 8.27 2.00
N ASN A 72 5.41 9.05 0.94
CA ASN A 72 4.15 9.75 0.68
C ASN A 72 3.05 8.77 0.28
N LEU A 73 3.38 7.83 -0.62
CA LEU A 73 2.43 6.81 -1.07
C LEU A 73 2.01 5.89 0.08
N VAL A 74 2.98 5.44 0.87
CA VAL A 74 2.73 4.65 2.08
C VAL A 74 1.78 5.37 3.05
N ASN A 75 2.01 6.66 3.31
CA ASN A 75 1.16 7.45 4.20
C ASN A 75 -0.24 7.69 3.61
N THR A 76 -0.35 7.92 2.30
CA THR A 76 -1.65 8.04 1.61
C THR A 76 -2.45 6.74 1.71
N PHE A 77 -1.84 5.59 1.41
CA PHE A 77 -2.51 4.29 1.51
C PHE A 77 -2.93 3.99 2.94
N LYS A 78 -2.05 4.29 3.91
CA LYS A 78 -2.36 4.19 5.34
C LYS A 78 -3.62 5.00 5.69
N LEU A 79 -3.66 6.28 5.35
CA LEU A 79 -4.79 7.16 5.66
C LEU A 79 -6.10 6.65 5.05
N ILE A 80 -6.07 6.25 3.77
CA ILE A 80 -7.25 5.73 3.05
C ILE A 80 -7.78 4.48 3.74
N LEU A 81 -6.91 3.53 4.06
CA LEU A 81 -7.27 2.24 4.64
C LEU A 81 -7.72 2.35 6.11
N GLU A 82 -7.07 3.20 6.91
CA GLU A 82 -7.48 3.47 8.29
C GLU A 82 -8.85 4.14 8.35
N ASN A 83 -9.14 5.08 7.44
CA ASN A 83 -10.45 5.75 7.35
C ASN A 83 -11.62 4.80 7.11
N VAL A 84 -11.36 3.61 6.56
CA VAL A 84 -12.40 2.60 6.29
C VAL A 84 -12.38 1.42 7.27
N GLY A 85 -11.63 1.54 8.37
CA GLY A 85 -11.66 0.64 9.52
C GLY A 85 -10.59 -0.46 9.53
N PHE A 86 -9.50 -0.32 8.77
CA PHE A 86 -8.34 -1.22 8.88
C PHE A 86 -7.33 -0.71 9.91
N ASN A 87 -6.60 -1.63 10.54
CA ASN A 87 -5.39 -1.29 11.30
C ASN A 87 -4.19 -1.37 10.35
N VAL A 88 -3.40 -0.31 10.18
CA VAL A 88 -2.38 -0.26 9.11
C VAL A 88 -0.99 0.03 9.65
N ASP A 89 -0.10 -0.93 9.43
CA ASP A 89 1.34 -0.75 9.58
C ASP A 89 2.01 -0.47 8.24
N THR A 90 3.18 0.15 8.31
CA THR A 90 3.93 0.58 7.12
C THR A 90 5.39 0.14 7.17
N ALA A 91 5.99 -0.11 6.01
CA ALA A 91 7.42 -0.32 5.88
C ALA A 91 7.94 0.34 4.58
N ASN A 92 9.16 0.85 4.61
CA ASN A 92 9.78 1.52 3.45
C ASN A 92 10.88 0.71 2.77
N ASN A 93 11.03 -0.56 3.14
CA ASN A 93 11.95 -1.52 2.54
C ASN A 93 11.56 -2.94 2.94
N GLY A 94 12.07 -3.93 2.22
CA GLY A 94 11.74 -5.34 2.41
C GLY A 94 12.25 -5.91 3.73
N ILE A 95 13.44 -5.52 4.20
CA ILE A 95 13.99 -5.99 5.49
C ILE A 95 13.09 -5.58 6.66
N ASN A 96 12.63 -4.32 6.70
CA ASN A 96 11.72 -3.83 7.73
C ASN A 96 10.36 -4.54 7.62
N ALA A 97 9.84 -4.74 6.40
CA ALA A 97 8.62 -5.50 6.19
C ALA A 97 8.73 -6.95 6.72
N LEU A 98 9.82 -7.66 6.43
CA LEU A 98 10.10 -9.00 6.96
C LEU A 98 10.22 -9.00 8.48
N PHE A 99 10.90 -8.01 9.06
CA PHE A 99 11.01 -7.88 10.51
C PHE A 99 9.62 -7.74 11.14
N LYS A 100 8.79 -6.83 10.63
CA LYS A 100 7.41 -6.64 11.11
C LYS A 100 6.56 -7.89 10.96
N ALA A 101 6.55 -8.51 9.77
CA ALA A 101 5.82 -9.75 9.49
C ALA A 101 6.29 -10.95 10.33
N SER A 102 7.53 -10.92 10.86
CA SER A 102 8.02 -11.94 11.80
C SER A 102 7.49 -11.77 13.22
N LYS A 103 7.14 -10.54 13.61
CA LYS A 103 6.70 -10.18 14.97
C LYS A 103 5.19 -10.09 15.10
N LEU A 104 4.52 -9.62 14.06
CA LEU A 104 3.09 -9.35 14.01
C LEU A 104 2.45 -10.22 12.93
N HIS A 105 1.13 -10.41 13.04
CA HIS A 105 0.33 -11.05 12.00
C HIS A 105 -0.52 -9.99 11.31
N TYR A 106 -0.53 -10.02 9.98
CA TYR A 106 -1.36 -9.16 9.14
C TYR A 106 -2.28 -10.02 8.29
N ASP A 107 -3.52 -9.59 8.09
CA ASP A 107 -4.46 -10.27 7.20
C ASP A 107 -4.10 -10.05 5.73
N LEU A 108 -3.44 -8.93 5.41
CA LEU A 108 -3.03 -8.54 4.07
C LEU A 108 -1.69 -7.78 4.08
N VAL A 109 -0.86 -8.05 3.09
CA VAL A 109 0.30 -7.24 2.73
C VAL A 109 0.06 -6.63 1.36
N ILE A 110 0.21 -5.32 1.26
CA ILE A 110 0.20 -4.57 -0.01
C ILE A 110 1.64 -4.12 -0.24
N LEU A 111 2.26 -4.55 -1.33
CA LEU A 111 3.67 -4.27 -1.59
C LEU A 111 3.93 -3.70 -2.98
N ASP A 112 5.00 -2.90 -3.10
CA ASP A 112 5.59 -2.53 -4.37
C ASP A 112 6.57 -3.60 -4.89
N MET A 113 6.77 -3.62 -6.21
CA MET A 113 7.68 -4.55 -6.86
C MET A 113 9.15 -4.18 -6.68
N ASN A 114 9.49 -2.89 -6.67
CA ASN A 114 10.86 -2.41 -6.67
C ASN A 114 11.17 -1.74 -5.32
N LEU A 115 11.57 -2.53 -4.33
CA LEU A 115 12.05 -2.00 -3.06
C LEU A 115 13.57 -1.75 -3.15
N PRO A 116 14.12 -0.83 -2.32
CA PRO A 116 15.54 -0.46 -2.38
C PRO A 116 16.50 -1.61 -2.04
N ASP A 117 16.02 -2.67 -1.40
CA ASP A 117 16.82 -3.77 -0.86
C ASP A 117 16.46 -5.15 -1.42
N MET A 118 15.31 -5.33 -2.07
CA MET A 118 14.89 -6.59 -2.70
C MET A 118 13.74 -6.39 -3.69
N LEU A 119 13.43 -7.42 -4.48
CA LEU A 119 12.22 -7.43 -5.29
C LEU A 119 10.99 -7.80 -4.46
N GLY A 120 9.84 -7.28 -4.86
CA GLY A 120 8.58 -7.47 -4.17
C GLY A 120 8.08 -8.92 -4.21
N ASP A 121 8.22 -9.60 -5.34
CA ASP A 121 7.88 -11.02 -5.50
C ASP A 121 8.74 -11.91 -4.57
N GLU A 122 10.02 -11.57 -4.44
CA GLU A 122 10.95 -12.21 -3.50
C GLU A 122 10.53 -12.00 -2.05
N LEU A 123 10.08 -10.79 -1.69
CA LEU A 123 9.50 -10.48 -0.39
C LEU A 123 8.21 -11.28 -0.14
N ALA A 124 7.31 -11.33 -1.13
CA ALA A 124 6.06 -12.07 -1.06
C ALA A 124 6.29 -13.55 -0.76
N ARG A 125 7.20 -14.21 -1.51
CA ARG A 125 7.61 -15.60 -1.28
C ARG A 125 8.12 -15.81 0.14
N ARG A 126 9.01 -14.95 0.64
CA ARG A 126 9.56 -15.06 2.01
C ARG A 126 8.51 -14.89 3.10
N ILE A 127 7.56 -13.96 2.93
CA ILE A 127 6.46 -13.76 3.87
C ILE A 127 5.58 -15.02 3.90
N ARG A 128 5.14 -15.49 2.72
CA ARG A 128 4.25 -16.64 2.57
C ARG A 128 4.85 -17.94 3.08
N GLN A 129 6.14 -18.17 2.86
CA GLN A 129 6.85 -19.34 3.41
C GLN A 129 6.79 -19.43 4.94
N ARG A 130 6.78 -18.29 5.64
CA ARG A 130 6.72 -18.23 7.11
C ARG A 130 5.29 -18.09 7.64
N LYS A 131 4.42 -17.49 6.85
CA LYS A 131 3.04 -17.14 7.19
C LYS A 131 2.11 -17.44 6.01
N PRO A 132 1.77 -18.72 5.76
CA PRO A 132 0.98 -19.14 4.60
C PRO A 132 -0.44 -18.58 4.55
N ASP A 133 -0.96 -18.02 5.65
CA ASP A 133 -2.30 -17.42 5.68
C ASP A 133 -2.29 -15.93 5.33
N MET A 134 -1.11 -15.29 5.32
CA MET A 134 -1.00 -13.87 4.97
C MET A 134 -1.28 -13.70 3.48
N LYS A 135 -2.26 -12.87 3.15
CA LYS A 135 -2.59 -12.55 1.77
C LYS A 135 -1.66 -11.47 1.27
N VAL A 136 -1.33 -11.52 -0.02
CA VAL A 136 -0.36 -10.61 -0.60
C VAL A 136 -0.91 -10.02 -1.88
N ILE A 137 -0.81 -8.71 -2.02
CA ILE A 137 -1.22 -7.97 -3.22
C ILE A 137 -0.07 -7.06 -3.66
N MET A 138 0.22 -7.12 -4.95
CA MET A 138 1.26 -6.34 -5.59
C MET A 138 0.67 -5.07 -6.18
N VAL A 139 1.34 -3.94 -5.98
CA VAL A 139 0.99 -2.65 -6.56
C VAL A 139 2.24 -2.07 -7.21
N THR A 140 2.31 -2.05 -8.55
CA THR A 140 3.52 -1.68 -9.28
C THR A 140 3.27 -0.56 -10.28
N GLY A 141 4.26 0.32 -10.49
CA GLY A 141 4.26 1.30 -11.58
C GLY A 141 4.73 0.74 -12.92
N TYR A 142 5.17 -0.52 -12.97
CA TYR A 142 5.85 -1.10 -14.12
C TYR A 142 4.99 -2.21 -14.76
N SER A 143 4.47 -1.93 -15.95
CA SER A 143 3.63 -2.87 -16.71
C SER A 143 4.39 -4.14 -17.12
N SER A 144 5.72 -4.07 -17.26
CA SER A 144 6.56 -5.20 -17.68
C SER A 144 6.49 -6.40 -16.74
N TYR A 145 6.15 -6.19 -15.46
CA TYR A 145 6.08 -7.27 -14.47
C TYR A 145 4.67 -7.86 -14.34
N MET A 146 3.63 -7.24 -14.92
CA MET A 146 2.23 -7.63 -14.66
C MET A 146 1.96 -9.11 -15.00
N GLU A 147 2.35 -9.56 -16.20
CA GLU A 147 2.08 -10.93 -16.64
C GLU A 147 2.82 -12.00 -15.84
N GLU A 148 4.01 -11.67 -15.31
CA GLU A 148 4.80 -12.59 -14.48
C GLU A 148 4.20 -12.66 -13.07
N LEU A 149 3.92 -11.51 -12.48
CA LEU A 149 3.35 -11.40 -11.15
C LEU A 149 1.95 -11.99 -11.04
N GLU A 150 1.14 -11.92 -12.10
CA GLU A 150 -0.18 -12.57 -12.13
C GLU A 150 -0.11 -14.10 -12.16
N LYS A 151 1.06 -14.69 -12.46
CA LYS A 151 1.28 -16.15 -12.45
C LYS A 151 1.87 -16.66 -11.14
N GLU A 152 2.39 -15.78 -10.29
CA GLU A 152 2.96 -16.14 -9.00
C GLU A 152 1.86 -16.58 -8.01
N GLU A 153 1.95 -17.80 -7.49
CA GLU A 153 0.93 -18.37 -6.59
C GLU A 153 0.81 -17.60 -5.26
N GLU A 154 1.90 -16.98 -4.83
CA GLU A 154 1.96 -16.16 -3.62
C GLU A 154 1.23 -14.83 -3.76
N ILE A 155 0.96 -14.35 -4.98
CA ILE A 155 0.37 -13.05 -5.25
C ILE A 155 -1.10 -13.21 -5.58
N ARG A 156 -1.96 -12.69 -4.70
CA ARG A 156 -3.42 -12.79 -4.88
C ARG A 156 -3.93 -11.89 -6.00
N LYS A 157 -3.30 -10.72 -6.17
CA LYS A 157 -3.69 -9.72 -7.16
C LYS A 157 -2.52 -8.79 -7.46
N VAL A 158 -2.50 -8.29 -8.69
CA VAL A 158 -1.61 -7.21 -9.12
C VAL A 158 -2.46 -6.00 -9.51
N LEU A 159 -2.04 -4.81 -9.06
CA LEU A 159 -2.59 -3.51 -9.45
C LEU A 159 -1.49 -2.66 -10.08
N MET A 160 -1.87 -1.83 -11.05
CA MET A 160 -0.97 -0.86 -11.67
C MET A 160 -1.17 0.51 -11.04
N LYS A 161 -0.09 1.21 -10.73
CA LYS A 161 -0.14 2.62 -10.33
C LYS A 161 -0.49 3.51 -11.54
N PRO A 162 -1.27 4.59 -11.37
CA PRO A 162 -1.89 5.06 -10.13
C PRO A 162 -3.08 4.19 -9.70
N VAL A 163 -3.22 3.96 -8.39
CA VAL A 163 -4.35 3.21 -7.80
C VAL A 163 -5.35 4.20 -7.21
N PRO A 164 -6.58 4.27 -7.75
CA PRO A 164 -7.65 5.07 -7.16
C PRO A 164 -7.98 4.62 -5.72
N PRO A 165 -8.36 5.54 -4.80
CA PRO A 165 -8.71 5.20 -3.43
C PRO A 165 -9.80 4.12 -3.30
N GLU A 166 -10.83 4.20 -4.14
CA GLU A 166 -11.93 3.24 -4.20
C GLU A 166 -11.45 1.84 -4.56
N ASP A 167 -10.55 1.73 -5.54
CA ASP A 167 -9.98 0.46 -5.98
C ASP A 167 -9.11 -0.16 -4.89
N LEU A 168 -8.31 0.66 -4.19
CA LEU A 168 -7.48 0.21 -3.05
C LEU A 168 -8.35 -0.39 -1.94
N VAL A 169 -9.44 0.29 -1.58
CA VAL A 169 -10.37 -0.14 -0.52
C VAL A 169 -11.13 -1.40 -0.93
N GLU A 170 -11.70 -1.41 -2.15
CA GLU A 170 -12.44 -2.55 -2.68
C GLU A 170 -11.55 -3.80 -2.73
N MET A 171 -10.34 -3.64 -3.24
CA MET A 171 -9.34 -4.70 -3.32
C MET A 171 -8.99 -5.22 -1.91
N ALA A 172 -8.69 -4.33 -0.96
CA ALA A 172 -8.30 -4.74 0.39
C ALA A 172 -9.42 -5.52 1.08
N ARG A 173 -10.67 -5.02 0.97
CA ARG A 173 -11.85 -5.71 1.50
C ARG A 173 -12.01 -7.08 0.87
N ARG A 174 -12.02 -7.16 -0.47
CA ARG A 174 -12.17 -8.42 -1.19
C ARG A 174 -11.09 -9.42 -0.82
N ALA A 175 -9.83 -8.98 -0.80
CA ALA A 175 -8.70 -9.83 -0.45
C ALA A 175 -8.91 -10.46 0.92
N ILE A 176 -9.27 -9.67 1.93
CA ILE A 176 -9.44 -10.13 3.30
C ILE A 176 -10.69 -10.99 3.48
N THR A 177 -11.84 -10.63 2.91
CA THR A 177 -13.13 -11.32 3.11
C THR A 177 -13.27 -12.63 2.35
N SER A 178 -12.53 -12.81 1.25
CA SER A 178 -12.52 -14.10 0.57
C SER A 178 -11.71 -15.10 1.39
N GLU A 179 -12.39 -15.74 2.35
CA GLU A 179 -11.95 -16.98 3.00
C GLU A 179 -11.73 -18.05 1.93
N GLY A 180 -10.73 -18.91 2.18
CA GLY A 180 -10.14 -19.82 1.20
C GLY A 180 -11.13 -20.49 0.27
N HIS A 181 -10.82 -20.48 -1.02
CA HIS A 181 -11.20 -21.57 -1.91
C HIS A 181 -9.89 -22.15 -2.41
N GLY A 182 -9.82 -23.48 -2.27
CA GLY A 182 -8.62 -24.30 -2.47
C GLY A 182 -8.19 -24.45 -3.91
#